data_AF-A0AB39EX85-F1
#
_entry.id   AF-A0AB39EX85-F1
#
_cell.length_a   1.000
_cell.length_b   1.000
_cell.length_c   1.000
_cell.angle_alpha   90.00
_cell.angle_beta   90.00
_cell.angle_gamma   90.00
#
_symmetry.space_group_name_H-M   'P 1'
#
loop_
_entity.id
_entity.type
_entity.pdbx_description
1 polymer ?
#
loop_
_entity_poly.entity_id
_entity_poly.type
_entity_poly.pdbx_seq_one_letter_code
_entity_poly.pdbx_strand_id
1 'polypeptide(L)'
;MATRTSSTRAARTGHTDQSPDHQPPNTYPVFKGLGRKATFMGIPTTLMLGAFACVAIIAMTAGLAWWGLLLVVMPTLAMLTRDDDKAIDILWLELKTRRTNRQQRFWRGSSYAPQGYHRNRPWRRLLSRRTLP
;
A
#
# COMPACT_ATOMS: atom_id res chain seq x y z
N MET A 1 30.25 -42.92 -4.46
CA MET A 1 30.73 -42.16 -3.29
C MET A 1 31.74 -41.13 -3.77
N ALA A 2 31.33 -39.86 -3.91
CA ALA A 2 32.21 -38.70 -4.08
C ALA A 2 31.42 -37.41 -3.77
N THR A 3 31.69 -36.89 -2.58
CA THR A 3 31.70 -35.52 -2.03
C THR A 3 31.00 -34.34 -2.73
N ARG A 4 30.23 -33.61 -1.91
CA ARG A 4 29.65 -32.27 -2.07
C ARG A 4 30.68 -31.19 -2.43
N THR A 5 30.21 -30.17 -3.16
CA THR A 5 30.66 -28.77 -2.98
C THR A 5 29.47 -27.83 -3.08
N SER A 6 29.08 -27.30 -1.92
CA SER A 6 28.13 -26.21 -1.72
C SER A 6 28.77 -24.87 -2.08
N SER A 7 28.33 -24.25 -3.18
CA SER A 7 28.74 -22.89 -3.57
C SER A 7 27.82 -21.85 -2.91
N THR A 8 28.27 -21.30 -1.80
CA THR A 8 27.71 -20.10 -1.15
C THR A 8 27.85 -18.90 -2.10
N ARG A 9 26.76 -18.49 -2.77
CA ARG A 9 26.73 -17.25 -3.57
C ARG A 9 26.54 -16.06 -2.63
N ALA A 10 27.65 -15.40 -2.31
CA ALA A 10 27.68 -14.15 -1.58
C ALA A 10 26.75 -13.10 -2.24
N ALA A 11 25.92 -12.47 -1.40
CA ALA A 11 25.07 -11.36 -1.79
C ALA A 11 25.94 -10.18 -2.24
N ARG A 12 25.99 -9.96 -3.56
CA ARG A 12 26.56 -8.75 -4.15
C ARG A 12 25.55 -7.61 -3.93
N THR A 13 25.81 -6.76 -2.94
CA THR A 13 25.19 -5.45 -2.77
C THR A 13 25.57 -4.57 -3.96
N GLY A 14 24.68 -4.50 -4.95
CA GLY A 14 24.80 -3.60 -6.08
C GLY A 14 24.37 -2.20 -5.69
N HIS A 15 25.32 -1.34 -5.33
CA HIS A 15 25.16 0.10 -5.52
C HIS A 15 25.68 0.39 -6.93
N THR A 16 24.77 0.39 -7.90
CA THR A 16 25.08 0.70 -9.30
C THR A 16 24.97 2.21 -9.51
N ASP A 17 26.11 2.88 -9.71
CA ASP A 17 26.20 4.09 -10.52
C ASP A 17 25.55 3.78 -11.89
N GLN A 18 24.37 4.33 -12.15
CA GLN A 18 23.71 4.20 -13.43
C GLN A 18 24.14 5.34 -14.35
N SER A 19 25.02 5.05 -15.31
CA SER A 19 25.15 5.86 -16.53
C SER A 19 23.80 5.86 -17.29
N PRO A 20 23.38 6.99 -17.87
CA PRO A 20 22.00 7.20 -18.31
C PRO A 20 21.55 6.38 -19.53
N ASP A 21 22.45 5.71 -20.24
CA ASP A 21 22.18 5.24 -21.61
C ASP A 21 21.97 3.72 -21.76
N HIS A 22 22.00 2.93 -20.68
CA HIS A 22 21.79 1.48 -20.75
C HIS A 22 20.56 1.00 -19.99
N GLN A 23 19.39 1.44 -20.48
CA GLN A 23 18.09 0.92 -20.08
C GLN A 23 17.77 -0.35 -20.90
N PRO A 24 17.42 -1.50 -20.28
CA PRO A 24 17.01 -2.69 -21.02
C PRO A 24 15.82 -2.38 -21.95
N PRO A 25 15.72 -3.03 -23.13
CA PRO A 25 14.67 -2.74 -24.13
C PRO A 25 13.23 -2.97 -23.63
N ASN A 26 13.04 -3.53 -22.43
CA ASN A 26 11.73 -3.75 -21.80
C ASN A 26 11.61 -3.08 -20.41
N THR A 27 12.41 -2.06 -20.12
CA THR A 27 12.31 -1.32 -18.86
C THR A 27 11.63 0.01 -19.10
N TYR A 28 10.36 0.07 -18.75
CA TYR A 28 9.59 1.31 -18.73
C TYR A 28 9.96 2.14 -17.50
N PRO A 29 10.19 3.46 -17.63
CA PRO A 29 10.37 4.33 -16.47
C PRO A 29 9.07 4.30 -15.65
N VAL A 30 9.13 3.73 -14.44
CA VAL A 30 8.00 3.71 -13.53
C VAL A 30 7.92 5.08 -12.87
N PHE A 31 6.97 5.91 -13.30
CA PHE A 31 6.66 7.17 -12.64
C PHE A 31 6.03 6.89 -11.27
N LYS A 32 6.86 6.67 -10.24
CA LYS A 32 6.41 6.36 -8.86
C LYS A 32 5.72 7.53 -8.16
N GLY A 33 5.75 8.75 -8.72
CA GLY A 33 5.22 9.96 -8.11
C GLY A 33 3.69 10.08 -8.11
N LEU A 34 3.00 9.55 -9.13
CA LEU A 34 1.56 9.78 -9.33
C LEU A 34 0.64 8.92 -8.44
N GLY A 35 1.18 7.92 -7.73
CA GLY A 35 0.42 7.02 -6.86
C GLY A 35 0.48 7.35 -5.37
N ARG A 36 1.19 8.42 -4.98
CA ARG A 36 1.30 8.84 -3.58
C ARG A 36 -0.02 9.46 -3.13
N LYS A 37 -0.40 9.16 -1.88
CA LYS A 37 -1.58 9.80 -1.31
C LYS A 37 -1.29 11.28 -1.07
N ALA A 38 -2.33 12.10 -1.13
CA ALA A 38 -2.24 13.46 -0.62
C ALA A 38 -1.85 13.39 0.86
N THR A 39 -0.66 13.90 1.18
CA THR A 39 -0.14 14.00 2.55
C THR A 39 -0.02 15.47 2.90
N PHE A 40 -0.46 15.84 4.10
CA PHE A 40 -0.23 17.16 4.67
C PHE A 40 0.75 16.98 5.83
N MET A 41 1.91 17.64 5.75
CA MET A 41 2.95 17.57 6.79
C MET A 41 3.45 16.13 7.07
N GLY A 42 3.45 15.27 6.05
CA GLY A 42 3.81 13.86 6.14
C GLY A 42 2.67 12.90 6.49
N ILE A 43 1.50 13.43 6.87
CA ILE A 43 0.34 12.63 7.29
C ILE A 43 -0.67 12.51 6.14
N PRO A 44 -1.12 11.31 5.74
CA PRO A 44 -2.20 11.13 4.77
C PRO A 44 -3.47 11.87 5.19
N THR A 45 -4.05 12.66 4.29
CA THR A 45 -5.22 13.52 4.62
C THR A 45 -6.42 12.74 5.12
N THR A 46 -6.61 11.50 4.64
CA THR A 46 -7.67 10.59 5.10
C THR A 46 -7.53 10.26 6.58
N LEU A 47 -6.30 10.13 7.09
CA LEU A 47 -6.04 9.84 8.49
C LEU A 47 -6.17 11.08 9.35
N MET A 48 -5.68 12.21 8.87
CA MET A 48 -5.87 13.49 9.54
C MET A 48 -7.36 13.78 9.76
N LEU A 49 -8.18 13.59 8.72
CA LEU A 49 -9.63 13.77 8.82
C LEU A 49 -10.29 12.73 9.74
N GLY A 50 -9.89 11.46 9.64
CA GLY A 50 -10.40 10.39 10.51
C GLY A 50 -10.08 10.63 11.99
N ALA A 51 -8.83 11.02 12.29
CA ALA A 51 -8.39 11.37 13.63
C ALA A 51 -9.14 12.58 14.18
N PHE A 52 -9.29 13.64 13.38
CA PHE A 52 -10.08 14.80 13.76
C PHE A 52 -11.54 14.43 14.05
N ALA A 53 -12.18 13.64 13.19
CA ALA A 53 -13.55 13.18 13.39
C ALA A 53 -13.69 12.34 14.66
N CYS A 54 -12.76 11.41 14.92
CA CYS A 54 -12.75 10.62 16.16
C CYS A 54 -12.60 11.52 17.41
N VAL A 55 -11.67 12.46 17.41
CA VAL A 55 -11.49 13.41 18.52
C VAL A 55 -12.73 14.28 18.70
N ALA A 56 -13.33 14.77 17.62
CA ALA A 56 -14.55 15.58 17.68
C ALA A 56 -15.72 14.80 18.30
N ILE A 57 -15.89 13.52 17.94
CA ILE A 57 -16.93 12.65 18.53
C ILE A 57 -16.66 12.44 20.03
N ILE A 58 -15.41 12.21 20.43
CA ILE A 58 -15.05 12.07 21.85
C ILE A 58 -15.30 13.39 22.59
N ALA A 59 -14.92 14.52 22.02
CA ALA A 59 -15.15 15.83 22.64
C ALA A 59 -16.64 16.18 22.76
N MET A 60 -17.46 15.77 21.79
CA MET A 60 -18.92 15.93 21.86
C MET A 60 -19.56 15.05 22.94
N THR A 61 -19.03 13.84 23.18
CA THR A 61 -19.63 12.88 24.13
C THR A 61 -19.07 13.02 25.55
N ALA A 62 -17.79 13.35 25.70
CA ALA A 62 -17.07 13.38 26.97
C ALA A 62 -16.62 14.79 27.40
N GLY A 63 -16.91 15.82 26.59
CA GLY A 63 -16.71 17.23 26.92
C GLY A 63 -15.52 17.90 26.22
N LEU A 64 -15.50 19.24 26.24
CA LEU A 64 -14.58 20.07 25.47
C LEU A 64 -13.09 19.86 25.80
N ALA A 65 -12.78 19.40 27.02
CA ALA A 65 -11.41 19.12 27.44
C ALA A 65 -10.70 18.07 26.56
N TRP A 66 -11.46 17.17 25.93
CA TRP A 66 -10.92 16.12 25.07
C TRP A 66 -10.36 16.59 23.74
N TRP A 67 -10.54 17.87 23.38
CA TRP A 67 -9.82 18.48 22.27
C TRP A 67 -8.29 18.41 22.44
N GLY A 68 -7.80 18.36 23.68
CA GLY A 68 -6.38 18.15 23.98
C GLY A 68 -5.82 16.84 23.43
N LEU A 69 -6.68 15.83 23.17
CA LEU A 69 -6.27 14.57 22.55
C LEU A 69 -5.66 14.79 21.16
N LEU A 70 -6.11 15.81 20.42
CA LEU A 70 -5.59 16.14 19.09
C LEU A 70 -4.08 16.45 19.13
N LEU A 71 -3.61 17.07 20.22
CA LEU A 71 -2.21 17.45 20.42
C LEU A 71 -1.31 16.22 20.56
N VAL A 72 -1.83 15.12 21.11
CA VAL A 72 -1.10 13.85 21.24
C VAL A 72 -1.25 12.99 19.98
N VAL A 73 -2.45 12.98 19.39
CA VAL A 73 -2.81 12.15 18.24
C VAL A 73 -2.08 12.61 16.96
N MET A 74 -1.98 13.92 16.71
CA MET A 74 -1.29 14.43 15.52
C MET A 74 0.19 14.02 15.42
N PRO A 75 1.05 14.19 16.44
CA PRO A 75 2.43 13.76 16.37
C PRO A 75 2.59 12.23 16.33
N THR A 76 1.71 11.46 17.00
CA THR A 76 1.74 9.99 16.88
C THR A 76 1.41 9.54 15.46
N LEU A 77 0.41 10.14 14.82
CA LEU A 77 0.12 9.88 13.41
C LEU A 77 1.29 10.28 12.51
N ALA A 78 1.91 11.44 12.75
CA ALA A 78 3.08 11.89 11.98
C ALA A 78 4.24 10.90 12.09
N MET A 79 4.50 10.37 13.28
CA MET A 79 5.57 9.40 13.50
C MET A 79 5.24 8.04 12.86
N LEU A 80 3.99 7.58 12.97
CA LEU A 80 3.54 6.32 12.39
C LEU A 80 3.51 6.34 10.85
N THR A 81 3.14 7.47 10.26
CA THR A 81 2.95 7.60 8.80
C THR A 81 4.22 8.04 8.07
N ARG A 82 5.28 8.39 8.80
CA ARG A 82 6.57 8.78 8.24
C ARG A 82 7.23 7.66 7.42
N ASP A 83 7.11 6.42 7.90
CA ASP A 83 7.81 5.28 7.32
C ASP A 83 6.97 4.52 6.29
N ASP A 84 5.63 4.54 6.39
CA ASP A 84 4.76 3.80 5.46
C ASP A 84 3.38 4.46 5.26
N ASP A 85 3.22 5.16 4.13
CA ASP A 85 1.95 5.79 3.73
C ASP A 85 0.91 4.77 3.21
N LYS A 86 1.30 3.51 2.99
CA LYS A 86 0.48 2.43 2.44
C LYS A 86 0.12 1.34 3.44
N ALA A 87 0.84 1.24 4.56
CA ALA A 87 0.57 0.26 5.63
C ALA A 87 -0.91 0.26 6.04
N ILE A 88 -1.52 1.43 6.16
CA ILE A 88 -2.91 1.55 6.59
C ILE A 88 -3.89 1.10 5.51
N ASP A 89 -3.58 1.31 4.23
CA ASP A 89 -4.40 0.75 3.15
C ASP A 89 -4.35 -0.76 3.13
N ILE A 90 -3.16 -1.32 3.38
CA ILE A 90 -2.97 -2.76 3.45
C ILE A 90 -3.73 -3.32 4.66
N LEU A 91 -3.62 -2.69 5.83
CA LEU A 91 -4.36 -3.06 7.03
C LEU A 91 -5.88 -2.97 6.81
N TRP A 92 -6.35 -1.92 6.15
CA TRP A 92 -7.76 -1.76 5.83
C TRP A 92 -8.24 -2.81 4.83
N LEU A 93 -7.44 -3.08 3.80
CA LEU A 93 -7.72 -4.13 2.82
C LEU A 93 -7.78 -5.50 3.49
N GLU A 94 -6.86 -5.77 4.40
CA GLU A 94 -6.84 -6.98 5.21
C GLU A 94 -8.09 -7.10 6.07
N LEU A 95 -8.46 -6.04 6.81
CA LEU A 95 -9.68 -6.03 7.62
C LEU A 95 -10.93 -6.27 6.77
N LYS A 96 -11.04 -5.58 5.64
CA LYS A 96 -12.16 -5.75 4.69
C LYS A 96 -12.23 -7.16 4.14
N THR A 97 -11.09 -7.72 3.73
CA THR A 97 -11.02 -9.04 3.12
C THR A 97 -11.26 -10.14 4.16
N ARG A 98 -10.72 -10.04 5.37
CA ARG A 98 -11.04 -10.95 6.49
C ARG A 98 -12.54 -11.00 6.79
N ARG A 99 -13.22 -9.86 6.73
CA ARG A 99 -14.66 -9.76 6.98
C ARG A 99 -15.52 -10.27 5.82
N THR A 100 -15.13 -10.04 4.58
CA THR A 100 -15.96 -10.33 3.39
C THR A 100 -15.63 -11.67 2.71
N ASN A 101 -14.42 -12.21 2.89
CA ASN A 101 -13.98 -13.39 2.16
C ASN A 101 -14.54 -14.68 2.75
N ARG A 102 -15.75 -15.07 2.34
CA ARG A 102 -16.38 -16.33 2.75
C ARG A 102 -15.69 -17.57 2.15
N GLN A 103 -15.03 -17.42 1.00
CA GLN A 103 -14.46 -18.53 0.23
C GLN A 103 -13.04 -18.91 0.65
N GLN A 104 -12.42 -18.14 1.56
CA GLN A 104 -11.09 -18.42 2.10
C GLN A 104 -10.94 -19.83 2.71
N ARG A 105 -12.02 -20.40 3.25
CA ARG A 105 -12.02 -21.74 3.85
C ARG A 105 -11.84 -22.85 2.82
N PHE A 106 -12.31 -22.65 1.59
CA PHE A 106 -12.19 -23.64 0.51
C PHE A 106 -10.85 -23.49 -0.23
N TRP A 107 -10.49 -22.26 -0.61
CA TRP A 107 -9.31 -22.01 -1.46
C TRP A 107 -8.00 -21.80 -0.68
N ARG A 108 -8.05 -21.60 0.64
CA ARG A 108 -6.90 -21.36 1.55
C ARG A 108 -5.93 -20.25 1.09
N GLY A 109 -6.34 -19.41 0.15
CA GLY A 109 -5.53 -18.34 -0.41
C GLY A 109 -6.38 -17.32 -1.15
N SER A 110 -5.99 -16.05 -1.06
CA SER A 110 -6.62 -14.94 -1.79
C SER A 110 -5.62 -13.82 -1.97
N SER A 111 -5.42 -13.39 -3.22
CA SER A 111 -4.48 -12.32 -3.57
C SER A 111 -5.26 -11.04 -3.84
N TYR A 112 -4.96 -9.99 -3.08
CA TYR A 112 -5.57 -8.67 -3.25
C TYR A 112 -4.50 -7.63 -3.51
N ALA A 113 -4.82 -6.66 -4.37
CA ALA A 113 -3.99 -5.51 -4.61
C ALA A 113 -4.67 -4.28 -3.99
N PRO A 114 -3.94 -3.43 -3.24
CA PRO A 114 -4.49 -2.19 -2.70
C PRO A 114 -4.85 -1.19 -3.81
N GLN A 115 -4.21 -1.34 -4.98
CA GLN A 115 -4.55 -0.59 -6.18
C GLN A 115 -5.84 -1.10 -6.81
N GLY A 116 -6.86 -0.25 -6.77
CA GLY A 116 -8.10 -0.44 -7.50
C GLY A 116 -7.86 -0.31 -9.00
N TYR A 117 -8.38 -1.26 -9.74
CA TYR A 117 -8.26 -1.28 -11.17
C TYR A 117 -9.51 -0.67 -11.83
N HIS A 118 -9.38 0.48 -12.51
CA HIS A 118 -10.47 1.11 -13.29
C HIS A 118 -11.19 0.09 -14.20
N ARG A 119 -12.52 0.18 -14.29
CA ARG A 119 -13.39 -0.80 -14.98
C ARG A 119 -13.18 -0.81 -16.50
N ASN A 120 -12.88 0.35 -17.09
CA ASN A 120 -12.81 0.55 -18.55
C ASN A 120 -11.39 0.40 -19.10
N ARG A 121 -10.76 -0.76 -18.89
CA ARG A 121 -9.39 -1.02 -19.36
C ARG A 121 -9.38 -1.33 -20.85
N PRO A 122 -8.42 -0.80 -21.62
CA PRO A 122 -8.27 -1.17 -23.03
C PRO A 122 -8.03 -2.68 -23.20
N TRP A 123 -7.22 -3.30 -22.34
CA TRP A 123 -6.92 -4.74 -22.39
C TRP A 123 -8.13 -5.65 -22.10
N ARG A 124 -9.14 -5.15 -21.37
CA ARG A 124 -10.40 -5.88 -21.13
C ARG A 124 -11.15 -6.12 -22.44
N ARG A 125 -11.07 -5.18 -23.39
CA ARG A 125 -11.69 -5.30 -24.72
C ARG A 125 -10.98 -6.34 -25.59
N LEU A 126 -9.67 -6.51 -25.40
CA LEU A 126 -8.86 -7.50 -26.12
C LEU A 126 -9.18 -8.93 -25.67
N LEU A 127 -9.45 -9.13 -24.38
CA LEU A 127 -9.89 -10.43 -23.85
C LEU A 127 -11.29 -10.81 -24.37
N SER A 128 -12.22 -9.87 -24.40
CA SER A 128 -13.57 -10.10 -24.94
C SER A 128 -13.60 -10.42 -26.45
N ARG A 129 -12.58 -10.00 -27.22
CA ARG A 129 -12.48 -10.32 -28.65
C ARG A 129 -11.96 -11.74 -28.92
N ARG A 130 -11.27 -12.38 -27.97
CA ARG A 130 -10.75 -13.75 -28.13
C ARG A 130 -11.74 -14.84 -27.74
N THR A 131 -12.89 -14.48 -27.16
CA THR A 131 -13.87 -15.44 -26.61
C THR A 131 -15.19 -15.49 -27.39
N LEU A 132 -15.21 -14.98 -28.63
CA LEU A 132 -16.32 -15.21 -29.55
C LEU A 132 -15.93 -16.37 -30.47
N PRO A 133 -16.75 -17.44 -30.58
CA PRO A 133 -16.56 -18.47 -31.59
C PRO A 133 -16.72 -17.90 -33.01
#